data_AF-A0A5B7JLZ0-F1
#
_entry.id   AF-A0A5B7JLZ0-F1
#
_cell.length_a   1.000
_cell.length_b   1.000
_cell.length_c   1.000
_cell.angle_alpha   90.00
_cell.angle_beta   90.00
_cell.angle_gamma   90.00
#
_symmetry.space_group_name_H-M   'P 1'
#
loop_
_entity.id
_entity.type
_entity.pdbx_description
1 polymer ?
#
loop_
_entity_poly.entity_id
_entity_poly.type
_entity_poly.pdbx_seq_one_letter_code
_entity_poly.pdbx_strand_id
1 'polypeptide(L)' 'MELPPATSEDCLGDSRCNVYTAKIVENVKNGGVTPFRPSTEDEVAEEEVMQMMKKCWAEECMERPDFQQLKTIIRRLNK' A
#
# COMPACT_ATOMS: atom_id res chain seq x y z
N MET A 1 -18.28 15.10 -18.93
CA MET A 1 -18.97 13.86 -18.53
C MET A 1 -18.22 13.35 -17.33
N GLU A 2 -18.63 13.75 -16.13
CA GLU A 2 -17.97 13.36 -14.89
C GLU A 2 -18.48 12.00 -14.44
N LEU A 3 -17.57 11.12 -14.01
CA LEU A 3 -17.89 9.78 -13.53
C LEU A 3 -18.36 9.85 -12.07
N PRO A 4 -19.38 9.09 -11.67
CA PRO A 4 -19.90 9.12 -10.31
C PRO A 4 -18.91 8.48 -9.31
N PRO A 5 -18.93 8.91 -8.03
CA PRO A 5 -18.08 8.34 -7.00
C PRO A 5 -18.50 6.91 -6.69
N ALA A 6 -17.53 5.99 -6.63
CA ALA A 6 -17.76 4.60 -6.27
C ALA A 6 -18.13 4.49 -4.79
N THR A 7 -19.36 4.06 -4.49
CA THR A 7 -19.80 3.73 -3.13
C THR A 7 -19.31 2.33 -2.75
N SER A 8 -18.94 2.17 -1.48
CA SER A 8 -18.03 1.16 -0.92
C SER A 8 -18.60 -0.25 -0.72
N GLU A 9 -19.72 -0.65 -1.33
CA GLU A 9 -20.44 -1.86 -0.88
C GLU A 9 -20.53 -3.07 -1.84
N ASP A 10 -20.08 -3.03 -3.10
CA ASP A 10 -20.34 -4.16 -4.02
C ASP A 10 -19.13 -4.63 -4.86
N CYS A 11 -18.03 -5.05 -4.23
CA CYS A 11 -16.83 -5.49 -4.99
C CYS A 11 -16.54 -6.99 -4.98
N LEU A 12 -17.28 -7.82 -4.24
CA LEU A 12 -17.03 -9.26 -4.18
C LEU A 12 -17.76 -9.99 -5.32
N GLY A 13 -17.27 -9.82 -6.56
CA GLY A 13 -17.65 -10.68 -7.69
C GLY A 13 -17.74 -10.05 -9.08
N ASP A 14 -17.39 -8.78 -9.24
CA ASP A 14 -17.62 -8.07 -10.50
C ASP A 14 -16.38 -8.04 -11.42
N SER A 15 -16.56 -8.40 -12.70
CA SER A 15 -15.57 -8.25 -13.78
C SER A 15 -15.09 -6.80 -13.98
N ARG A 16 -15.72 -5.82 -13.33
CA ARG A 16 -15.23 -4.43 -13.18
C ARG A 16 -13.97 -4.30 -12.30
N CYS A 17 -13.63 -5.28 -11.47
CA CYS A 17 -12.39 -5.27 -10.66
C CYS A 17 -11.13 -5.21 -11.53
N ASN A 18 -11.18 -5.78 -12.73
CA ASN A 18 -10.05 -5.79 -13.66
C ASN A 18 -9.68 -4.38 -14.18
N VAL A 19 -10.65 -3.47 -14.30
CA VAL A 19 -10.39 -2.10 -14.80
C VAL A 19 -9.56 -1.29 -13.80
N TYR A 20 -9.84 -1.43 -12.50
CA TYR A 20 -9.10 -0.76 -11.45
C TYR A 20 -7.67 -1.30 -11.33
N THR A 21 -7.51 -2.63 -11.38
CA THR A 21 -6.18 -3.26 -11.37
C THR A 21 -5.36 -2.87 -12.59
N ALA A 22 -5.95 -2.86 -13.79
CA ALA A 22 -5.27 -2.44 -15.01
C ALA A 22 -4.81 -0.98 -14.95
N LYS A 23 -5.64 -0.09 -14.40
CA LYS A 23 -5.30 1.33 -14.25
C LYS A 23 -4.15 1.57 -13.28
N ILE A 24 -4.11 0.82 -12.16
CA ILE A 24 -2.98 0.88 -11.22
C ILE A 24 -1.69 0.45 -11.91
N VAL A 25 -1.71 -0.69 -12.62
CA VAL A 25 -0.53 -1.22 -13.31
C VAL A 25 -0.04 -0.24 -14.40
N GLU A 26 -0.96 0.35 -15.16
CA GLU A 26 -0.63 1.36 -16.18
C GLU A 26 0.01 2.61 -15.55
N ASN A 27 -0.58 3.14 -14.48
CA ASN A 27 -0.05 4.31 -13.79
C ASN A 27 1.36 4.06 -13.23
N VAL A 28 1.59 2.88 -12.65
CA VAL A 28 2.92 2.45 -12.16
C VAL A 28 3.93 2.34 -13.30
N LYS A 29 3.54 1.76 -14.44
CA LYS A 29 4.42 1.65 -15.63
C LYS A 29 4.76 3.01 -16.25
N ASN A 30 3.81 3.93 -16.27
CA ASN A 30 3.95 5.23 -16.92
C ASN A 30 4.67 6.28 -16.04
N GLY A 31 4.99 5.96 -14.78
CA GLY A 31 5.77 6.86 -13.92
C GLY A 31 5.05 8.19 -13.61
N GLY A 32 3.74 8.16 -13.37
CA GLY A 32 2.95 9.29 -12.86
C GLY A 32 3.40 9.88 -11.51
N VAL A 33 2.66 10.89 -11.04
CA VAL A 33 2.97 11.64 -9.82
C VAL A 33 2.88 10.74 -8.58
N THR A 34 3.91 10.80 -7.74
CA THR A 34 4.00 10.08 -6.47
C THR A 34 2.88 10.47 -5.50
N PRO A 35 2.49 9.57 -4.58
CA PRO A 35 3.07 8.24 -4.33
C PRO A 35 2.34 7.10 -5.05
N PHE A 36 3.10 6.10 -5.51
CA PHE A 36 2.53 4.81 -5.94
C PHE A 36 2.27 3.86 -4.78
N ARG A 37 2.74 4.24 -3.59
CA ARG A 37 2.58 3.52 -2.34
C ARG A 37 1.43 4.15 -1.53
N PRO A 38 0.72 3.37 -0.71
CA PRO A 38 -0.28 3.93 0.20
C PRO A 38 0.34 4.93 1.18
N SER A 39 -0.42 5.95 1.58
CA SER A 39 -0.02 6.83 2.66
C SER A 39 -0.04 6.09 4.00
N THR A 40 0.95 6.38 4.84
CA THR A 40 1.08 5.88 6.22
C THR A 40 1.04 7.01 7.26
N GLU A 41 0.55 8.19 6.88
CA GLU A 41 0.57 9.40 7.71
C GLU A 41 -0.49 9.40 8.82
N ASP A 42 -1.55 8.61 8.69
CA ASP A 42 -2.70 8.64 9.61
C ASP A 42 -2.44 7.98 10.98
N GLU A 43 -1.24 7.42 11.21
CA GLU A 43 -0.78 6.86 12.50
C GLU A 43 -1.84 6.07 13.31
N VAL A 44 -2.54 5.19 12.61
CA VAL A 44 -3.70 4.43 13.13
C VAL A 44 -3.33 3.28 14.08
N ALA A 45 -2.04 3.04 14.31
CA ALA A 45 -1.52 1.95 15.12
C ALA A 45 -0.35 2.42 15.99
N GLU A 46 0.15 1.52 16.85
CA GLU A 46 1.32 1.77 17.68
C GLU A 46 2.52 2.24 16.84
N GLU A 47 3.31 3.18 17.39
CA GLU A 47 4.41 3.83 16.67
C GLU A 47 5.39 2.81 16.07
N GLU A 48 5.79 1.77 16.79
CA GLU A 48 6.72 0.78 16.24
C GLU A 48 6.11 -0.02 15.06
N VAL A 49 4.79 -0.27 15.09
CA VAL A 49 4.06 -0.91 13.99
C VAL A 49 3.99 0.04 12.79
N MET A 50 3.69 1.32 13.04
CA MET A 50 3.67 2.35 12.00
C MET A 50 5.05 2.52 11.36
N GLN A 51 6.13 2.53 12.15
CA GLN A 51 7.51 2.61 11.66
C GLN A 51 7.89 1.38 10.83
N MET A 52 7.45 0.18 11.23
CA MET A 52 7.63 -1.03 10.43
C MET A 52 6.89 -0.92 9.08
N MET A 53 5.63 -0.50 9.09
CA MET A 53 4.85 -0.32 7.85
C MET A 53 5.45 0.74 6.92
N LYS A 54 5.87 1.89 7.46
CA LYS A 54 6.57 2.97 6.71
C LYS A 54 7.78 2.41 5.96
N LYS A 55 8.60 1.56 6.60
CA LYS A 55 9.76 0.92 5.94
C LYS A 55 9.38 -0.11 4.89
N CYS A 56 8.33 -0.91 5.12
CA CYS A 56 7.84 -1.89 4.15
C CYS A 56 7.30 -1.25 2.86
N TRP A 57 6.73 -0.04 2.96
CA TRP A 57 6.19 0.73 1.84
C TRP A 57 7.10 1.85 1.35
N ALA A 58 8.40 1.86 1.71
CA ALA A 58 9.35 2.81 1.18
C ALA A 58 9.38 2.78 -0.37
N GLU A 59 9.46 3.95 -0.99
CA GLU A 59 9.53 4.08 -2.46
C GLU A 59 10.81 3.41 -2.97
N GLU A 60 11.94 3.73 -2.34
CA GLU A 60 13.24 3.15 -2.67
C GLU A 60 13.35 1.69 -2.23
N CYS A 61 13.66 0.81 -3.19
CA CYS A 61 13.74 -0.63 -2.94
C CYS A 61 14.80 -1.00 -1.89
N MET A 62 15.88 -0.22 -1.80
CA MET A 62 16.97 -0.44 -0.83
C MET A 62 16.62 -0.06 0.61
N GLU A 63 15.59 0.77 0.81
CA GLU A 63 15.13 1.16 2.16
C GLU A 63 14.19 0.12 2.77
N ARG A 64 13.70 -0.82 1.95
CA ARG A 64 12.79 -1.87 2.42
C ARG A 64 13.58 -2.95 3.17
N PRO A 65 13.05 -3.42 4.32
CA PRO A 65 13.66 -4.52 5.04
C PRO A 65 13.52 -5.81 4.24
N ASP A 66 14.56 -6.65 4.30
CA ASP A 66 14.45 -8.03 3.84
C ASP A 66 13.59 -8.88 4.82
N PHE A 67 13.30 -10.12 4.43
CA PHE A 67 12.49 -11.02 5.24
C PHE A 67 13.13 -11.38 6.60
N GLN A 68 14.46 -11.37 6.74
CA GLN A 68 15.13 -11.65 8.00
C GLN A 68 14.99 -10.47 8.97
N GLN A 69 15.19 -9.25 8.46
CA GLN A 69 14.99 -8.00 9.20
C GLN A 69 13.53 -7.86 9.65
N LEU A 70 12.57 -8.07 8.74
CA LEU A 70 11.14 -8.00 9.07
C LEU A 70 10.73 -9.00 10.14
N LYS A 71 11.19 -10.25 10.06
CA LYS A 71 10.96 -11.28 11.10
C LYS A 71 11.51 -10.85 12.46
N THR A 72 12.66 -10.18 12.47
CA THR A 72 13.28 -9.69 13.71
C THR A 72 12.44 -8.58 14.35
N ILE A 73 11.96 -7.64 13.53
CA ILE A 73 11.07 -6.54 13.96
C ILE A 73 9.76 -7.11 14.53
N ILE A 74 9.09 -7.99 13.80
CA ILE A 74 7.80 -8.59 14.23
C ILE A 74 7.96 -9.35 15.56
N ARG A 75 9.06 -10.10 15.74
CA ARG A 75 9.32 -10.78 17.01
C ARG A 75 9.52 -9.83 18.17
N ARG A 76 10.00 -8.61 17.94
CA ARG A 76 10.15 -7.58 18.97
C ARG A 76 8.81 -6.97 19.33
N LEU A 77 7.97 -6.68 18.32
CA LEU A 77 6.62 -6.13 18.49
C LEU A 77 5.69 -7.05 19.27
N ASN A 78 5.83 -8.36 19.09
CA ASN A 78 4.97 -9.35 19.73
C ASN A 78 5.48 -9.80 21.12
N LYS A 79 6.42 -9.07 21.74
CA LYS A 79 6.87 -9.33 23.11
C LYS A 79 5.93 -8.72 24.12
#